data_AF-A0A958L8C2-F1
#
_entry.id   AF-A0A958L8C2-F1
#
_cell.length_a   1.000
_cell.length_b   1.000
_cell.length_c   1.000
_cell.angle_alpha   90.00
_cell.angle_beta   90.00
_cell.angle_gamma   90.00
#
_symmetry.space_group_name_H-M   'P 1'
#
loop_
_entity.id
_entity.type
_entity.pdbx_description
1 polymer ?
#
loop_
_entity_poly.entity_id
_entity_poly.type
_entity_poly.pdbx_seq_one_letter_code
_entity_poly.pdbx_strand_id
1 'polypeptide(L)'
;RMIQLESLSPNQLDLIHQIESEINELIHEWHGKVRRLAGTPKGLWLVDFDAGFGYYCWKFPEAELSYWHNYNEGFDKRKKITVDEENEFVFSGRNIVSLKL
;
A
#
# COMPACT_ATOMS: atom_id res chain seq x y z
N ARG A 1 -5.82 18.95 -20.03
CA ARG A 1 -5.39 20.05 -19.14
C ARG A 1 -5.89 19.67 -17.75
N MET A 2 -5.02 19.22 -16.82
CA MET A 2 -5.47 18.87 -15.46
C MET A 2 -5.74 20.16 -14.69
N ILE A 3 -6.96 20.30 -14.18
CA ILE A 3 -7.33 21.40 -13.29
C ILE A 3 -6.87 20.98 -11.89
N GLN A 4 -6.01 21.78 -11.25
CA GLN A 4 -5.64 21.53 -9.86
C GLN A 4 -6.81 21.94 -8.95
N LEU A 5 -7.16 21.10 -7.98
CA LEU A 5 -8.30 21.36 -7.08
C LEU A 5 -8.13 22.71 -6.35
N GLU A 6 -6.90 23.04 -5.98
CA GLU A 6 -6.51 24.29 -5.32
C GLU A 6 -6.69 25.55 -6.19
N SER A 7 -6.87 25.38 -7.51
CA SER A 7 -7.06 26.48 -8.45
C SER A 7 -8.54 26.83 -8.71
N LEU A 8 -9.47 26.10 -8.08
CA LEU A 8 -10.91 26.31 -8.24
C LEU A 8 -11.39 27.49 -7.40
N SER A 9 -12.19 28.37 -8.02
CA SER A 9 -12.80 29.51 -7.33
C SER A 9 -14.02 29.08 -6.49
N PRO A 10 -14.43 29.86 -5.46
CA PRO A 10 -15.62 29.55 -4.66
C PRO A 10 -16.92 29.40 -5.47
N ASN A 11 -16.99 29.96 -6.68
CA ASN A 11 -18.13 29.82 -7.58
C ASN A 11 -18.19 28.44 -8.28
N GLN A 12 -17.23 27.56 -8.02
CA GLN A 12 -17.16 26.19 -8.52
C GLN A 12 -17.35 25.17 -7.39
N LEU A 13 -18.02 25.57 -6.30
CA LEU A 13 -18.23 24.74 -5.12
C LEU A 13 -18.87 23.37 -5.46
N ASP A 14 -19.84 23.35 -6.38
CA ASP A 14 -20.47 22.11 -6.82
C ASP A 14 -19.47 21.16 -7.49
N LEU A 15 -18.55 21.70 -8.30
CA LEU A 15 -17.49 20.91 -8.93
C LEU A 15 -16.48 20.41 -7.90
N ILE A 16 -16.12 21.23 -6.91
CA ILE A 16 -15.24 20.83 -5.81
C ILE A 16 -15.87 19.64 -5.06
N HIS A 17 -17.13 19.76 -4.64
CA HIS A 17 -17.84 18.68 -3.95
C HIS A 17 -17.96 17.41 -4.80
N GLN A 18 -18.19 17.54 -6.10
CA GLN A 18 -18.22 16.39 -7.02
C GLN A 18 -16.87 15.66 -7.05
N ILE A 19 -15.77 16.39 -7.21
CA ILE A 19 -14.43 15.81 -7.25
C ILE A 19 -14.06 15.18 -5.90
N GLU A 20 -14.39 15.85 -4.79
CA GLU A 20 -14.17 15.31 -3.44
C GLU A 20 -14.94 14.00 -3.23
N SER A 21 -16.21 13.92 -3.69
CA SER A 21 -17.01 12.70 -3.63
C SER A 21 -16.35 11.57 -4.41
N GLU A 22 -15.93 11.84 -5.66
CA GLU A 22 -15.28 10.85 -6.53
C GLU A 22 -13.96 10.34 -5.92
N ILE A 23 -13.14 11.23 -5.36
CA ILE A 23 -11.91 10.86 -4.65
C ILE A 23 -12.21 9.96 -3.46
N ASN A 24 -13.20 10.32 -2.64
CA ASN A 24 -13.56 9.55 -1.46
C ASN A 24 -14.10 8.16 -1.83
N GLU A 25 -14.92 8.06 -2.88
CA GLU A 25 -15.41 6.78 -3.40
C GLU A 25 -14.26 5.88 -3.84
N LEU A 26 -13.30 6.40 -4.61
CA LEU A 26 -12.13 5.64 -5.04
C LEU A 26 -11.27 5.18 -3.85
N ILE A 27 -11.07 6.04 -2.85
CA ILE A 27 -10.33 5.69 -1.62
C ILE A 27 -11.08 4.58 -0.86
N HIS A 28 -12.40 4.70 -0.71
CA HIS A 28 -13.23 3.70 -0.03
C HIS A 28 -13.21 2.35 -0.75
N GLU A 29 -13.34 2.34 -2.07
CA GLU A 29 -13.25 1.13 -2.88
C GLU A 29 -11.88 0.46 -2.75
N TRP A 30 -10.81 1.24 -2.86
CA TRP A 30 -9.44 0.75 -2.72
C TRP A 30 -9.24 0.13 -1.33
N HIS A 31 -9.64 0.84 -0.27
CA HIS A 31 -9.54 0.35 1.10
C HIS A 31 -10.32 -0.97 1.28
N GLY A 32 -11.52 -1.08 0.71
CA GLY A 32 -12.30 -2.31 0.70
C GLY A 32 -11.64 -3.47 -0.05
N LYS A 33 -11.05 -3.19 -1.22
CA LYS A 33 -10.29 -4.18 -2.02
C LYS A 33 -9.08 -4.69 -1.25
N VAL A 34 -8.29 -3.81 -0.63
CA VAL A 34 -7.11 -4.17 0.17
C VAL A 34 -7.48 -5.06 1.36
N ARG A 35 -8.53 -4.71 2.12
CA ARG A 35 -8.96 -5.53 3.27
C ARG A 35 -9.40 -6.94 2.88
N ARG A 36 -10.03 -7.11 1.72
CA ARG A 36 -10.40 -8.44 1.20
C ARG A 36 -9.18 -9.31 0.85
N LEU A 37 -8.04 -8.69 0.57
CA LEU A 37 -6.76 -9.37 0.37
C LEU A 37 -5.99 -9.59 1.70
N ALA A 38 -6.65 -9.45 2.85
CA ALA A 38 -6.04 -9.46 4.18
C ALA A 38 -4.95 -8.39 4.40
N GLY A 39 -4.92 -7.36 3.54
CA GLY A 39 -4.08 -6.20 3.72
C GLY A 39 -4.67 -5.22 4.72
N THR A 40 -3.80 -4.54 5.47
CA THR A 40 -4.13 -3.47 6.39
C THR A 40 -3.64 -2.14 5.81
N PRO A 41 -4.55 -1.26 5.33
CA PRO A 41 -4.18 0.09 4.94
C PRO A 41 -3.58 0.87 6.11
N LYS A 42 -2.40 1.47 5.91
CA LYS A 42 -1.70 2.29 6.91
C LYS A 42 -1.67 3.77 6.55
N GLY A 43 -2.11 4.10 5.34
CA GLY A 43 -2.16 5.42 4.76
C GLY A 43 -2.66 5.33 3.32
N LEU A 44 -2.74 6.45 2.60
CA LEU A 44 -3.17 6.44 1.21
C LEU A 44 -2.18 5.63 0.36
N TRP A 45 -2.68 4.55 -0.24
CA TRP A 45 -1.91 3.63 -1.09
C TRP A 45 -0.69 3.00 -0.40
N LEU A 46 -0.76 2.82 0.92
CA LEU A 46 0.23 2.13 1.74
C LEU A 46 -0.45 0.99 2.49
N VAL A 47 0.10 -0.22 2.38
CA VAL A 47 -0.51 -1.46 2.88
C VAL A 47 0.53 -2.33 3.57
N ASP A 48 0.17 -2.84 4.75
CA ASP A 48 0.88 -3.94 5.42
C ASP A 48 0.07 -5.23 5.30
N PHE A 49 0.73 -6.33 5.01
CA PHE A 49 0.18 -7.69 5.00
C PHE A 49 0.86 -8.49 6.11
N ASP A 50 0.08 -8.96 7.08
CA ASP A 50 0.61 -9.70 8.22
C ASP A 50 1.05 -11.11 7.81
N ALA A 51 2.32 -11.43 8.08
CA ALA A 51 2.90 -12.74 7.81
C ALA A 51 3.01 -13.63 9.07
N GLY A 52 2.57 -13.14 10.24
CA GLY A 52 2.67 -13.84 11.54
C GLY A 52 4.03 -13.68 12.24
N PHE A 53 5.00 -13.02 11.61
CA PHE A 53 6.31 -12.70 12.18
C PHE A 53 6.79 -11.29 11.82
N GLY A 54 5.93 -10.49 11.20
CA GLY A 54 6.18 -9.15 10.70
C GLY A 54 5.23 -8.84 9.55
N TYR A 55 5.51 -7.77 8.81
CA TYR A 55 4.67 -7.33 7.70
C TYR A 55 5.42 -7.39 6.38
N TYR A 56 4.83 -7.99 5.35
CA TYR A 56 5.14 -7.55 3.99
C TYR A 56 4.48 -6.20 3.78
N CYS A 57 5.22 -5.26 3.21
CA CYS A 57 4.70 -3.92 3.00
C CYS A 57 4.78 -3.53 1.52
N TRP A 58 3.78 -2.79 1.10
CA TRP A 58 3.61 -2.31 -0.26
C TRP A 58 3.18 -0.86 -0.24
N LYS A 59 3.75 -0.06 -1.14
CA LYS A 59 3.29 1.29 -1.42
C LYS A 59 3.21 1.52 -2.91
N PHE A 60 2.17 2.21 -3.38
CA PHE A 60 2.13 2.65 -4.78
C PHE A 60 3.36 3.50 -5.13
N PRO A 61 4.02 3.30 -6.29
CA PRO A 61 3.63 2.45 -7.42
C PRO A 61 4.40 1.11 -7.50
N GLU A 62 4.72 0.48 -6.37
CA GLU A 62 5.43 -0.80 -6.39
C GLU A 62 4.65 -1.88 -7.16
N ALA A 63 5.34 -2.67 -7.98
CA ALA A 63 4.70 -3.70 -8.78
C ALA A 63 4.47 -5.01 -8.00
N GLU A 64 5.26 -5.26 -6.95
CA GLU A 64 5.30 -6.54 -6.24
C GLU A 64 5.54 -6.33 -4.73
N LEU A 65 5.18 -7.31 -3.90
CA LEU A 65 5.50 -7.35 -2.48
C LEU A 65 6.98 -7.72 -2.28
N SER A 66 7.86 -6.73 -2.41
CA SER A 66 9.32 -6.92 -2.38
C SER A 66 9.97 -6.55 -1.06
N TYR A 67 9.21 -6.08 -0.07
CA TYR A 67 9.74 -5.53 1.17
C TYR A 67 9.04 -6.08 2.40
N TRP A 68 9.79 -6.14 3.50
CA TRP A 68 9.31 -6.61 4.79
C TRP A 68 9.82 -5.71 5.93
N HIS A 69 9.03 -5.52 6.99
CA HIS A 69 9.50 -4.90 8.24
C HIS A 69 8.94 -5.62 9.48
N ASN A 70 9.61 -5.44 10.62
CA ASN A 70 9.17 -5.99 11.89
C ASN A 70 7.93 -5.25 12.42
N TYR A 71 7.18 -5.87 13.34
CA TYR A 71 5.99 -5.31 13.97
C TYR A 71 6.25 -3.99 14.72
N ASN A 72 7.46 -3.85 15.28
CA ASN A 72 7.84 -2.68 16.08
C ASN A 72 8.48 -1.56 15.25
N GLU A 73 8.51 -1.72 13.92
CA GLU A 73 9.13 -0.79 13.00
C GLU A 73 8.08 -0.24 12.02
N GLY A 74 8.36 0.93 11.46
CA GLY A 74 7.54 1.52 10.39
C GLY A 74 8.05 1.15 9.01
N PHE A 75 7.25 1.50 7.99
CA PHE A 75 7.55 1.30 6.57
C PHE A 75 8.96 1.78 6.16
N ASP A 76 9.45 2.89 6.71
CA ASP A 76 10.77 3.46 6.38
C ASP A 76 11.95 2.57 6.80
N LYS A 77 11.73 1.56 7.65
CA LYS A 77 12.74 0.59 8.09
C LYS A 77 12.66 -0.75 7.36
N ARG A 78 11.78 -0.86 6.35
CA ARG A 78 11.62 -2.09 5.57
C ARG A 78 12.90 -2.51 4.87
N LYS A 79 13.04 -3.82 4.70
CA LYS A 79 14.18 -4.48 4.06
C LYS A 79 13.68 -5.21 2.83
N LYS A 80 14.47 -5.17 1.76
CA LYS A 80 14.15 -5.86 0.51
C LYS A 80 14.28 -7.36 0.69
N ILE A 81 13.26 -8.12 0.31
CA ILE A 81 13.29 -9.57 0.29
C ILE A 81 14.26 -10.03 -0.79
N THR A 82 15.24 -10.85 -0.42
CA THR A 82 16.20 -11.48 -1.33
C THR A 82 15.92 -12.98 -1.42
N VAL A 83 16.19 -13.57 -2.58
CA VAL A 83 16.12 -15.02 -2.80
C VAL A 83 17.54 -15.56 -2.67
N ASP A 84 17.78 -16.51 -1.78
CA ASP A 84 19.01 -17.32 -1.84
C ASP A 84 18.76 -18.54 -2.73
N GLU A 85 19.77 -18.96 -3.49
CA GLU A 85 19.69 -19.87 -4.64
C GLU A 85 19.17 -21.30 -4.32
N GLU A 86 18.95 -21.65 -3.05
CA GLU A 86 18.50 -22.98 -2.59
C GLU A 86 16.99 -23.10 -2.28
N ASN A 87 16.14 -22.29 -2.93
CA ASN A 87 14.66 -22.38 -2.89
C ASN A 87 13.93 -21.87 -1.64
N GLU A 88 14.53 -21.00 -0.83
CA GLU A 88 13.79 -20.38 0.26
C GLU A 88 14.16 -18.88 0.41
N PHE A 89 13.16 -18.00 0.45
CA PHE A 89 13.44 -16.57 0.68
C PHE A 89 13.85 -16.41 2.15
N VAL A 90 15.11 -16.03 2.40
CA VAL A 90 15.65 -16.00 3.76
C VAL A 90 15.59 -14.57 4.31
N PHE A 91 14.84 -14.39 5.40
CA PHE A 91 15.09 -13.30 6.35
C PHE A 91 15.38 -13.88 7.72
N SER A 92 16.59 -13.65 8.23
CA SER A 92 17.03 -14.13 9.56
C SER A 92 16.88 -15.64 9.77
N GLY A 93 17.11 -16.46 8.73
CA GLY A 93 17.10 -17.92 8.84
C GLY A 93 15.72 -18.58 8.82
N ARG A 94 14.70 -17.93 8.23
CA ARG A 94 13.40 -18.54 7.95
C ARG A 94 12.91 -18.22 6.55
N ASN A 95 12.13 -19.16 6.02
CA ASN A 95 11.74 -19.28 4.62
C ASN A 95 10.43 -18.55 4.35
N ILE A 96 10.44 -17.71 3.33
CA ILE A 96 9.33 -16.83 2.92
C ILE A 96 8.91 -17.22 1.49
N VAL A 97 7.68 -16.90 1.08
CA VAL A 97 7.20 -17.05 -0.32
C VAL A 97 6.88 -15.66 -0.87
N SER A 98 7.44 -15.29 -2.03
CA SER A 98 7.03 -14.07 -2.73
C SER A 98 5.64 -14.23 -3.34
N LEU A 99 4.77 -13.25 -3.07
CA LEU A 99 3.45 -13.13 -3.67
C LEU A 99 3.50 -12.02 -4.73
N LYS A 100 3.28 -12.39 -6.00
CA LYS A 100 2.96 -11.40 -7.04
C LYS A 100 1.49 -11.03 -6.89
N LEU A 101 1.23 -9.73 -6.78
CA LEU A 101 -0.12 -9.16 -6.75
C LEU A 101 -0.71 -9.08 -8.16
#